data_AF-A0A356UKP4-F1
#
_entry.id   AF-A0A356UKP4-F1
#
_cell.length_a   1.000
_cell.length_b   1.000
_cell.length_c   1.000
_cell.angle_alpha   90.00
_cell.angle_beta   90.00
_cell.angle_gamma   90.00
#
_symmetry.space_group_name_H-M   'P 1'
#
loop_
_entity.id
_entity.type
_entity.pdbx_description
1 polymer ?
#
loop_
_entity_poly.entity_id
_entity_poly.type
_entity_poly.pdbx_seq_one_letter_code
_entity_poly.pdbx_strand_id
1 'polypeptide(L)'
;MIRTQVQFTNEQFAVLKSISAAEGISMAELIRRGIEQYLSSRKLSDKQSRTQRAIEAAGRFRSGVKNLSAKHDQYFAEVIS
;
A
#
# COMPACT_ATOMS: atom_id res chain seq x y z
N MET A 1 11.76 -14.21 -7.52
CA MET A 1 12.61 -13.73 -6.40
C MET A 1 14.01 -14.30 -6.58
N ILE A 2 15.04 -13.55 -6.16
CA ILE A 2 16.44 -14.02 -6.13
C ILE A 2 16.71 -14.54 -4.71
N ARG A 3 17.40 -15.68 -4.57
CA ARG A 3 17.79 -16.23 -3.25
C ARG A 3 19.01 -15.48 -2.74
N THR A 4 18.89 -14.89 -1.57
CA THR A 4 19.97 -14.17 -0.90
C THR A 4 20.04 -14.60 0.55
N GLN A 5 21.26 -14.83 1.06
CA GLN A 5 21.49 -15.09 2.48
C GLN A 5 21.89 -13.78 3.16
N VAL A 6 21.19 -13.43 4.22
CA VAL A 6 21.43 -12.22 5.02
C VAL A 6 21.55 -12.65 6.47
N GLN A 7 22.52 -12.09 7.20
CA GLN A 7 22.70 -12.38 8.63
C GLN A 7 21.96 -11.34 9.46
N PHE A 8 21.40 -11.80 10.58
CA PHE A 8 20.73 -10.97 11.57
C PHE A 8 21.43 -11.13 12.92
N THR A 9 21.39 -10.11 13.76
CA THR A 9 21.76 -10.27 15.16
C THR A 9 20.72 -11.14 15.87
N ASN A 10 21.10 -11.76 16.99
CA ASN A 10 20.17 -12.57 17.79
C ASN A 10 18.94 -11.77 18.22
N GLU A 11 19.13 -10.50 18.58
CA GLU A 11 18.05 -9.59 18.96
C GLU A 11 17.09 -9.32 17.79
N GLN A 12 17.62 -8.97 16.61
CA GLN A 12 16.81 -8.75 15.42
C GLN A 12 15.99 -10.00 15.05
N PHE A 13 16.61 -11.18 15.15
CA PHE A 13 15.93 -12.44 14.88
C PHE A 13 14.78 -12.69 15.87
N ALA A 14 15.00 -12.47 17.16
CA ALA A 14 13.98 -12.64 18.19
C ALA A 14 12.78 -11.71 17.96
N VAL A 15 13.05 -10.44 17.64
CA VAL A 15 12.02 -9.43 17.34
C VAL A 15 11.23 -9.81 16.09
N LEU A 16 11.89 -10.15 14.99
CA LEU A 16 11.22 -10.57 13.76
C LEU A 16 10.34 -11.80 13.96
N LYS A 17 10.85 -12.79 14.72
CA LYS A 17 10.08 -13.99 15.06
C LYS A 17 8.82 -13.65 15.85
N SER A 18 8.93 -12.81 16.87
CA SER A 18 7.79 -12.37 17.68
C SER A 18 6.72 -11.66 16.85
N ILE A 19 7.12 -10.71 16.00
CA ILE A 19 6.19 -9.95 15.16
C ILE A 19 5.52 -10.87 14.13
N SER A 20 6.30 -11.72 13.47
CA SER A 20 5.76 -12.65 12.47
C SER A 20 4.72 -13.61 13.06
N ALA A 21 4.94 -14.08 14.29
CA ALA A 21 3.99 -14.92 15.02
C ALA A 21 2.74 -14.16 15.42
N ALA A 22 2.87 -12.93 15.92
CA ALA A 22 1.74 -12.08 16.29
C ALA A 22 0.84 -11.73 15.08
N GLU A 23 1.44 -11.51 13.91
CA GLU A 23 0.72 -11.20 12.67
C GLU A 23 0.25 -12.44 11.89
N GLY A 24 0.65 -13.65 12.29
CA GLY A 24 0.30 -14.89 11.60
C GLY A 24 0.90 -15.01 10.20
N ILE A 25 2.04 -14.35 9.94
CA ILE A 25 2.73 -14.37 8.65
C ILE A 25 4.10 -15.02 8.74
N SER A 26 4.65 -15.47 7.60
CA SER A 26 6.02 -15.94 7.57
C SER A 26 7.03 -14.80 7.83
N MET A 27 8.16 -15.13 8.46
CA MET A 27 9.24 -14.16 8.66
C MET A 27 9.78 -13.59 7.34
N ALA A 28 9.79 -14.38 6.26
CA ALA A 28 10.15 -13.89 4.93
C ALA A 28 9.17 -12.83 4.41
N GLU A 29 7.88 -12.98 4.70
CA GLU A 29 6.86 -11.99 4.34
C GLU A 29 7.03 -10.70 5.12
N LEU A 30 7.27 -10.79 6.43
CA LEU A 30 7.54 -9.63 7.28
C LEU A 30 8.77 -8.85 6.76
N ILE A 31 9.87 -9.53 6.45
CA ILE A 31 11.08 -8.91 5.91
C ILE A 31 10.79 -8.21 4.57
N ARG A 32 10.02 -8.84 3.68
CA ARG A 32 9.64 -8.23 2.39
C ARG A 32 8.82 -6.96 2.57
N ARG A 33 7.82 -6.96 3.47
CA ARG A 33 7.02 -5.77 3.78
C ARG A 33 7.88 -4.64 4.32
N GLY A 34 8.80 -4.96 5.24
CA GLY A 34 9.75 -3.98 5.78
C GLY A 34 10.65 -3.38 4.68
N ILE A 35 11.16 -4.21 3.76
CA ILE A 35 11.95 -3.74 2.62
C ILE A 35 11.12 -2.85 1.69
N GLU A 36 9.88 -3.23 1.35
CA GLU A 36 9.01 -2.41 0.48
C GLU A 36 8.66 -1.08 1.14
N GLN A 37 8.40 -1.06 2.45
CA GLN A 37 8.16 0.18 3.22
C GLN A 37 9.41 1.08 3.24
N TYR A 38 10.58 0.49 3.44
CA TYR A 38 11.85 1.21 3.40
C TYR A 38 12.15 1.77 1.99
N LEU A 39 11.90 1.00 0.94
CA LEU A 39 12.10 1.44 -0.44
C LEU A 39 11.07 2.47 -0.87
N SER A 40 9.81 2.35 -0.45
CA SER A 40 8.75 3.32 -0.75
C SER A 40 8.97 4.66 -0.04
N SER A 41 9.48 4.64 1.20
CA SER A 41 9.88 5.86 1.91
C SER A 41 11.06 6.56 1.24
N ARG A 42 12.00 5.81 0.63
CA ARG A 42 13.08 6.38 -0.19
C ARG A 42 12.64 6.80 -1.61
N LYS A 43 11.73 6.06 -2.25
CA LYS A 43 11.18 6.39 -3.58
C LYS A 43 10.26 7.61 -3.55
N LEU A 44 9.71 8.02 -2.41
CA LEU A 44 9.05 9.32 -2.28
C LEU A 44 10.00 10.50 -2.56
N SER A 45 11.31 10.29 -2.46
CA SER A 45 12.34 11.24 -2.88
C SER A 45 12.58 11.24 -4.39
N ASP A 46 12.03 10.29 -5.15
CA ASP A 46 12.25 10.15 -6.59
C ASP A 46 10.92 10.22 -7.37
N LYS A 47 10.80 11.26 -8.20
CA LYS A 47 9.58 11.88 -8.76
C LYS A 47 8.55 10.94 -9.43
N GLN A 48 8.95 9.72 -9.78
CA GLN A 48 8.19 8.79 -10.64
C GLN A 48 7.02 8.08 -9.93
N SER A 49 7.05 7.99 -8.60
CA SER A 49 6.02 7.29 -7.79
C SER A 49 4.68 8.04 -7.66
N ARG A 50 4.65 9.37 -7.81
CA ARG A 50 3.43 10.17 -7.61
C ARG A 50 2.45 10.01 -8.77
N THR A 51 2.96 9.99 -10.00
CA THR A 51 2.14 9.82 -11.21
C THR A 51 1.48 8.45 -11.25
N GLN A 52 2.23 7.39 -10.92
CA GLN A 52 1.67 6.03 -10.91
C GLN A 52 0.58 5.85 -9.85
N ARG A 53 0.77 6.41 -8.64
CA ARG A 53 -0.25 6.40 -7.58
C ARG A 53 -1.48 7.23 -7.94
N ALA A 54 -1.31 8.37 -8.62
CA ALA A 54 -2.43 9.18 -9.11
C ALA A 54 -3.22 8.44 -10.19
N ILE A 55 -2.56 7.72 -11.10
CA ILE A 55 -3.21 6.90 -12.14
C ILE A 55 -3.98 5.74 -11.51
N GLU A 56 -3.39 5.03 -10.55
CA GLU A 56 -4.06 3.93 -9.84
C GLU A 56 -5.25 4.41 -9.01
N ALA A 57 -5.16 5.59 -8.39
CA ALA A 57 -6.29 6.20 -7.68
C ALA A 57 -7.40 6.67 -8.63
N ALA A 58 -7.04 7.23 -9.79
CA ALA A 58 -7.98 7.77 -10.78
C ALA A 58 -8.84 6.72 -11.51
N GLY A 59 -8.58 5.42 -11.30
CA GLY A 59 -9.36 4.32 -11.88
C GLY A 59 -10.14 3.47 -10.87
N ARG A 60 -9.87 3.62 -9.56
CA ARG A 60 -10.40 2.72 -8.51
C ARG A 60 -11.86 2.97 -8.12
N PHE A 61 -12.39 4.15 -8.41
CA PHE A 61 -13.76 4.55 -8.05
C PHE A 61 -14.55 4.93 -9.30
N ARG A 62 -14.87 3.92 -10.12
CA ARG A 62 -15.84 4.09 -11.22
C ARG A 62 -17.25 3.87 -10.67
N SER A 63 -18.03 4.94 -10.52
CA SER A 63 -19.44 4.88 -10.08
C SER A 63 -20.40 4.37 -11.17
N GLY A 64 -19.94 4.16 -12.41
CA GLY A 64 -20.77 3.78 -13.56
C GLY A 64 -21.66 4.90 -14.11
N VAL A 65 -21.81 6.01 -13.39
CA VAL A 65 -22.66 7.15 -13.74
C VAL A 65 -21.82 8.21 -14.45
N LYS A 66 -22.02 8.33 -15.77
CA LYS A 66 -21.20 9.16 -16.68
C LYS A 66 -21.10 10.65 -16.30
N ASN A 67 -22.10 11.17 -15.58
CA ASN A 67 -22.21 12.60 -15.26
C ASN A 67 -22.23 12.89 -13.74
N LEU A 68 -21.80 11.93 -12.90
CA LEU A 68 -21.88 12.05 -11.45
C LEU A 68 -21.05 13.24 -10.91
N SER A 69 -19.86 13.46 -11.48
CA SER A 69 -18.96 14.55 -11.08
C SER A 69 -19.49 15.94 -11.44
N ALA A 70 -20.26 16.07 -12.51
CA ALA A 70 -20.80 17.36 -12.97
C ALA A 70 -22.15 17.71 -12.33
N LYS A 71 -22.90 16.71 -11.86
CA LYS A 71 -24.25 16.85 -11.31
C LYS A 71 -24.35 16.37 -9.86
N HIS A 72 -23.23 16.38 -9.15
CA HIS A 72 -23.12 15.83 -7.79
C HIS A 72 -24.21 16.36 -6.85
N ASP A 73 -24.50 17.66 -6.93
CA ASP A 73 -25.51 18.32 -6.09
C ASP A 73 -26.94 17.87 -6.42
N GLN A 74 -27.23 17.56 -7.68
CA GLN A 74 -28.55 17.06 -8.11
C GLN A 74 -28.78 15.63 -7.59
N TYR A 75 -27.78 14.75 -7.73
CA TYR A 75 -27.87 13.39 -7.18
C TYR A 75 -27.94 13.38 -5.65
N PHE A 76 -27.27 14.33 -4.98
CA PHE A 76 -27.34 14.44 -3.53
C PHE A 76 -28.74 14.85 -3.05
N ALA A 77 -29.38 15.80 -3.75
CA ALA A 77 -30.74 16.23 -3.45
C ALA A 77 -31.80 15.13 -3.68
N GLU A 78 -31.62 14.30 -4.71
CA GLU A 78 -32.52 13.17 -5.00
C GLU A 78 -32.49 12.06 -3.94
N VAL A 79 -31.39 11.89 -3.20
CA VAL A 79 -31.22 10.81 -2.22
C VAL A 79 -31.64 11.22 -0.80
N ILE A 80 -31.75 12.53 -0.54
CA ILE A 80 -32.05 13.10 0.79
C ILE A 80 -33.50 13.60 0.89
N SER A 81 -34.24 13.63 -0.22
CA SER A 81 -35.70 13.88 -0.24
C SER A 81 -36.52 12.65 0.11
#